data_AF-A0AAW2CLS4-F1
#
_entry.id   AF-A0AAW2CLS4-F1
#
_cell.length_a   1.000
_cell.length_b   1.000
_cell.length_c   1.000
_cell.angle_alpha   90.00
_cell.angle_beta   90.00
_cell.angle_gamma   90.00
#
_symmetry.space_group_name_H-M   'P 1'
#
loop_
_entity.id
_entity.type
_entity.pdbx_description
1 polymer ?
#
loop_
_entity_poly.entity_id
_entity_poly.type
_entity_poly.pdbx_seq_one_letter_code
_entity_poly.pdbx_strand_id
1 'polypeptide(L)' 'MAFKSSLFVCDEEERELGRQQAPGSCPYCKVQAMDVERQWNFCFLPICFKIKRKYF' A
#
# COMPACT_ATOMS: atom_id res chain seq x y z
N MET A 1 -2.39 -29.13 24.41
CA MET A 1 -1.56 -28.33 25.33
C MET A 1 -1.06 -27.09 24.59
N ALA A 2 -1.21 -25.92 25.22
CA ALA A 2 -1.10 -24.60 24.61
C ALA A 2 0.34 -24.15 24.33
N PHE A 3 0.66 -23.87 23.06
CA PHE A 3 1.82 -23.06 22.68
C PHE A 3 1.36 -21.59 22.60
N LYS A 4 1.62 -20.86 23.68
CA LYS A 4 1.30 -19.44 23.86
C LYS A 4 2.55 -18.62 23.53
N SER A 5 2.81 -18.32 22.25
CA SER A 5 3.83 -17.34 21.87
C SER A 5 3.15 -16.02 21.46
N SER A 6 3.26 -15.06 22.36
CA SER A 6 2.72 -13.71 22.27
C SER A 6 3.33 -12.92 21.10
N LEU A 7 2.51 -12.11 20.43
CA LEU A 7 2.86 -10.95 19.58
C LEU A 7 3.52 -11.25 18.22
N PHE A 8 2.76 -11.77 17.26
CA PHE A 8 2.97 -11.41 15.87
C PHE A 8 1.94 -10.35 15.47
N VAL A 9 2.26 -9.09 15.74
CA VAL A 9 1.49 -7.97 15.20
C VAL A 9 1.86 -7.86 13.73
N CYS A 10 1.04 -8.44 12.86
CA CYS A 10 1.06 -8.16 11.42
C CYS A 10 0.32 -6.85 11.22
N ASP A 11 1.07 -5.76 11.05
CA ASP A 11 0.52 -4.46 10.71
C ASP A 11 0.77 -4.16 9.24
N GLU A 12 -0.22 -3.58 8.57
CA GLU A 12 -0.15 -3.21 7.16
C GLU A 12 -0.36 -1.70 7.03
N GLU A 13 0.71 -1.00 6.70
CA GLU A 13 0.70 0.44 6.50
C GLU A 13 0.55 0.76 5.01
N GLU A 14 -0.34 1.69 4.65
CA GLU A 14 -0.45 2.22 3.30
C GLU A 14 0.01 3.69 3.28
N ARG A 15 0.98 3.98 2.41
CA ARG A 15 1.58 5.31 2.26
C ARG A 15 1.44 5.79 0.82
N GLU A 16 0.96 7.01 0.65
CA GLU A 16 0.95 7.65 -0.67
C GLU A 16 2.37 8.06 -1.07
N LEU A 17 2.84 7.59 -2.22
CA LEU A 17 4.12 7.98 -2.80
C LEU A 17 3.98 9.17 -3.74
N GLY A 18 2.86 9.26 -4.44
CA GLY A 18 2.61 10.34 -5.37
C GLY A 18 1.27 10.26 -6.07
N ARG A 19 0.77 11.42 -6.49
CA ARG A 19 -0.43 11.58 -7.29
C ARG A 19 -0.06 12.24 -8.62
N GLN A 20 -0.46 11.61 -9.70
CA GLN A 20 -0.22 12.07 -11.06
C GLN A 20 -1.47 11.90 -11.91
N GLN A 21 -1.56 12.63 -13.02
CA GLN A 21 -2.63 12.40 -13.97
C GLN A 21 -2.47 11.00 -14.56
N ALA A 22 -3.55 10.24 -14.65
CA ALA A 22 -3.46 8.89 -15.20
C ALA A 22 -2.92 8.96 -16.64
N PRO A 23 -2.04 8.03 -17.04
CA PRO A 23 -1.61 7.94 -18.43
C PRO A 23 -2.81 7.53 -19.29
N GLY A 24 -3.48 8.52 -19.84
CA GLY A 24 -4.72 8.36 -20.58
C GLY A 24 -5.25 9.72 -20.99
N SER A 25 -5.62 9.85 -22.26
CA SER A 25 -6.01 11.14 -22.84
C SER A 25 -7.53 11.26 -22.99
N CYS A 26 -8.32 10.62 -22.13
CA CYS A 26 -9.77 10.80 -22.20
C CYS A 26 -10.09 12.25 -21.75
N PRO A 27 -10.54 13.14 -22.65
CA PRO A 27 -10.76 14.55 -22.31
C PRO A 27 -11.96 14.74 -21.36
N TYR A 28 -12.80 13.70 -21.22
CA TYR A 28 -13.99 13.70 -20.37
C TYR A 28 -13.77 13.00 -19.03
N CYS A 29 -13.02 11.90 -19.02
CA CYS A 29 -12.70 11.15 -17.81
C CYS A 29 -11.33 11.61 -17.29
N LYS A 30 -11.30 12.71 -16.55
CA LYS A 30 -10.08 13.16 -15.84
C LYS A 30 -9.77 12.18 -14.70
N VAL A 31 -9.13 11.06 -15.05
CA VAL A 31 -8.71 10.04 -14.10
C VAL A 31 -7.36 10.42 -13.50
N GLN A 32 -7.22 10.28 -12.20
CA GLN A 32 -5.98 10.50 -11.48
C GLN A 32 -5.39 9.16 -11.07
N ALA A 33 -4.09 8.98 -11.33
CA ALA A 33 -3.33 7.84 -10.85
C ALA A 33 -2.65 8.21 -9.54
N MET A 34 -2.86 7.40 -8.50
CA MET A 34 -2.19 7.54 -7.21
C MET A 34 -1.36 6.29 -6.96
N ASP A 35 -0.06 6.47 -6.83
CA ASP A 35 0.87 5.41 -6.50
C ASP A 35 0.94 5.31 -4.96
N VAL A 36 0.52 4.17 -4.43
CA VAL A 36 0.52 3.85 -3.00
C VAL A 36 1.51 2.74 -2.72
N GLU A 37 2.34 2.93 -1.71
CA GLU A 37 3.19 1.90 -1.12
C GLU A 37 2.45 1.21 0.01
N ARG A 38 2.46 -0.11 0.01
CA ARG A 38 1.91 -0.93 1.08
C ARG A 38 3.05 -1.65 1.77
N GLN A 39 3.33 -1.28 3.01
CA GLN A 39 4.39 -1.84 3.82
C GLN A 39 3.80 -2.84 4.82
N TRP A 40 4.35 -4.05 4.84
CA TRP A 40 4.01 -5.08 5.82
C TRP A 40 5.05 -5.07 6.92
N ASN A 41 4.61 -4.79 8.14
CA ASN A 41 5.43 -4.78 9.33
C ASN A 41 5.11 -6.00 10.19
N PHE A 42 6.16 -6.60 10.72
CA PHE A 42 6.04 -7.75 11.61
C PHE A 42 7.04 -7.61 12.73
N CYS A 43 6.55 -7.55 13.96
CA CYS A 43 7.40 -7.35 15.14
C CYS A 43 8.40 -6.19 14.95
N PHE A 44 7.94 -5.05 14.40
CA PHE A 44 8.71 -3.82 14.13
C PHE A 44 9.71 -3.87 12.95
N LEU A 45 9.77 -4.96 12.20
CA LEU A 45 10.59 -5.07 11.00
C LEU A 45 9.73 -4.98 9.73
N PRO A 46 10.10 -4.14 8.75
CA PRO A 46 9.47 -4.16 7.44
C PRO A 46 9.87 -5.43 6.69
N ILE A 47 8.90 -6.28 6.36
CA ILE A 47 9.13 -7.52 5.62
C ILE A 47 8.94 -7.31 4.12
N CYS A 48 7.90 -6.56 3.73
CA CYS A 48 7.50 -6.47 2.34
C CYS A 48 6.96 -5.08 2.00
N PHE A 49 7.43 -4.54 0.88
CA PHE A 49 6.91 -3.33 0.28
C PHE A 49 6.23 -3.70 -1.05
N LYS A 50 4.96 -3.32 -1.19
CA LYS A 50 4.19 -3.50 -2.42
C LYS A 50 3.69 -2.16 -2.91
N ILE A 51 4.24 -1.69 -4.02
CA ILE A 51 3.76 -0.49 -4.70
C ILE A 51 2.57 -0.90 -5.58
N LYS A 52 1.45 -0.20 -5.43
CA LYS A 52 0.23 -0.36 -6.23
C LYS A 52 -0.18 0.99 -6.78
N ARG A 53 -0.67 1.02 -8.02
CA ARG A 53 -1.29 2.21 -8.60
C ARG A 53 -2.81 2.10 -8.51
N LYS A 54 -3.44 3.07 -7.85
CA LYS A 54 -4.90 3.25 -7.78
C LYS A 54 -5.31 4.31 -8.79
N TYR A 55 -6.50 4.17 -9.38
CA TYR A 55 -7.06 5.13 -10.33
C TYR A 55 -8.37 5.68 -9.75
N PHE A 56 -8.51 7.01 -9.70
CA PHE A 56 -9.66 7.74 -9.16
C PHE A 56 -10.28 8.65 -10.22
#